data_AF-A0A2E8VIZ1-F1
#
_entry.id   AF-A0A2E8VIZ1-F1
#
_cell.length_a   1.000
_cell.length_b   1.000
_cell.length_c   1.000
_cell.angle_alpha   90.00
_cell.angle_beta   90.00
_cell.angle_gamma   90.00
#
_symmetry.space_group_name_H-M   'P 1'
#
loop_
_entity.id
_entity.type
_entity.pdbx_description
1 polymer ?
#
loop_
_entity_poly.entity_id
_entity_poly.type
_entity_poly.pdbx_seq_one_letter_code
_entity_poly.pdbx_strand_id
1 'polypeptide(L)'
;MSVLETEVSGLIFQGDAKAIKIIHGHGTGALKNAVREWCKDQQGRFKAIIFGENYDMFDKESMDMRSDCELPDDKDFCRRNSAITYIWLR
;
A
#
# COMPACT_ATOMS: atom_id res chain seq x y z
N MET A 1 -12.13 7.72 -8.33
CA MET A 1 -10.72 7.88 -7.96
C MET A 1 -10.39 9.18 -7.24
N SER A 2 -11.16 10.26 -7.41
CA SER A 2 -10.90 11.56 -6.75
C SER A 2 -10.71 11.50 -5.24
N VAL A 3 -11.49 10.68 -4.52
CA VAL A 3 -11.36 10.52 -3.07
C VAL A 3 -10.02 9.89 -2.69
N LEU A 4 -9.64 8.76 -3.32
CA LEU A 4 -8.35 8.10 -3.05
C LEU A 4 -7.19 9.07 -3.22
N GLU A 5 -7.17 9.80 -4.33
CA GLU A 5 -6.13 10.76 -4.63
C GLU A 5 -6.09 11.91 -3.62
N THR A 6 -7.25 12.43 -3.23
CA THR A 6 -7.35 13.53 -2.24
C THR A 6 -6.81 13.08 -0.89
N GLU A 7 -7.22 11.90 -0.41
CA GLU A 7 -6.78 11.35 0.89
C GLU A 7 -5.28 11.04 0.89
N VAL A 8 -4.77 10.37 -0.15
CA VAL A 8 -3.33 10.06 -0.26
C VAL A 8 -2.51 11.35 -0.33
N SER A 9 -2.98 12.37 -1.06
CA SER A 9 -2.32 13.67 -1.13
C SER A 9 -2.32 14.38 0.22
N GLY A 10 -3.43 14.34 0.95
CA GLY A 10 -3.53 14.90 2.30
C GLY A 10 -2.55 14.26 3.27
N LEU A 11 -2.45 12.92 3.27
CA LEU A 11 -1.53 12.18 4.13
C LEU A 11 -0.05 12.46 3.81
N ILE A 12 0.28 12.59 2.52
CA ILE A 12 1.63 12.99 2.10
C ILE A 12 1.97 14.40 2.57
N PHE A 13 1.03 15.34 2.41
CA PHE A 13 1.24 16.73 2.81
C PHE A 13 1.40 16.90 4.32
N GLN A 14 0.61 16.16 5.11
CA GLN A 14 0.74 16.14 6.58
C GLN A 14 2.11 15.59 7.00
N GLY A 15 2.64 14.61 6.26
CA GLY A 15 3.99 14.09 6.48
C GLY A 15 4.15 13.18 7.69
N ASP A 16 3.06 12.82 8.37
CA ASP A 16 3.09 11.96 9.56
C ASP A 16 2.99 10.47 9.20
N ALA A 17 2.29 10.13 8.13
CA ALA A 17 2.17 8.75 7.67
C ALA A 17 3.48 8.26 7.04
N LYS A 18 3.92 7.06 7.44
CA LYS A 18 5.05 6.36 6.81
C LYS A 18 4.59 5.47 5.65
N ALA A 19 3.43 4.82 5.80
CA ALA A 19 2.79 4.02 4.77
C ALA A 19 1.26 4.10 4.87
N ILE A 20 0.57 3.73 3.78
CA ILE A 20 -0.89 3.67 3.68
C ILE A 20 -1.27 2.25 3.28
N LYS A 21 -2.19 1.63 4.03
CA LYS A 21 -2.79 0.34 3.68
C LYS A 21 -4.16 0.56 3.05
N ILE A 22 -4.28 0.25 1.76
CA ILE A 22 -5.55 0.30 1.04
C ILE A 22 -6.21 -1.07 1.09
N ILE A 23 -7.41 -1.13 1.65
CA ILE A 23 -8.25 -2.34 1.67
C ILE A 23 -9.34 -2.16 0.63
N HIS A 24 -9.14 -2.73 -0.56
CA HIS A 24 -10.11 -2.65 -1.66
C HIS A 24 -11.03 -3.87 -1.73
N GLY A 25 -10.83 -4.87 -0.87
CA GLY A 25 -11.62 -6.10 -0.85
C GLY A 25 -11.32 -7.02 -2.05
N HIS A 26 -11.90 -8.22 -2.01
CA HIS A 26 -11.79 -9.19 -3.10
C HIS A 26 -12.77 -8.83 -4.24
N GLY A 27 -14.07 -8.86 -3.94
CA GLY A 27 -15.13 -8.50 -4.89
C GLY A 27 -14.93 -9.12 -6.28
N THR A 28 -15.28 -8.35 -7.32
CA THR A 28 -14.98 -8.69 -8.71
C THR A 28 -13.54 -8.37 -9.12
N GLY A 29 -12.74 -7.78 -8.22
CA GLY A 29 -11.43 -7.24 -8.53
C GLY A 29 -11.44 -5.88 -9.24
N ALA A 30 -12.59 -5.31 -9.58
CA ALA A 30 -12.66 -4.02 -10.28
C ALA A 30 -11.98 -2.88 -9.49
N LEU A 31 -12.23 -2.79 -8.17
CA LEU A 31 -11.59 -1.79 -7.32
C LEU A 31 -10.09 -2.06 -7.12
N LYS A 32 -9.70 -3.34 -6.96
CA LYS A 32 -8.29 -3.77 -6.91
C LYS A 32 -7.53 -3.26 -8.14
N ASN A 33 -8.08 -3.50 -9.33
CA ASN A 33 -7.44 -3.11 -10.58
C ASN A 33 -7.33 -1.59 -10.69
N ALA A 34 -8.42 -0.86 -10.46
CA ALA A 34 -8.42 0.61 -10.52
C ALA A 34 -7.44 1.25 -9.53
N VAL A 35 -7.35 0.75 -8.30
CA VAL A 35 -6.37 1.22 -7.29
C VAL A 35 -4.95 0.95 -7.76
N ARG A 36 -4.66 -0.27 -8.24
CA ARG A 36 -3.31 -0.64 -8.67
C ARG A 36 -2.86 0.09 -9.93
N GLU A 37 -3.77 0.33 -10.87
CA GLU A 37 -3.51 1.16 -12.06
C GLU A 37 -3.19 2.59 -11.65
N TRP A 38 -4.01 3.21 -10.80
CA TRP A 38 -3.72 4.55 -10.30
C TRP A 38 -2.38 4.62 -9.56
N CYS A 39 -2.05 3.64 -8.70
CA CYS A 39 -0.75 3.63 -8.04
C CYS A 39 0.42 3.57 -9.05
N LYS A 40 0.27 2.83 -10.16
CA LYS A 40 1.29 2.80 -11.24
C LYS A 40 1.40 4.14 -11.94
N ASP A 41 0.28 4.83 -12.18
CA ASP A 41 0.28 6.16 -12.80
C ASP A 41 0.93 7.23 -11.91
N GLN A 42 1.03 6.97 -10.60
CA GLN A 42 1.72 7.82 -9.63
C GLN A 42 3.20 7.46 -9.42
N GLN A 43 3.83 6.73 -10.35
CA GLN A 43 5.25 6.35 -10.27
C GLN A 43 6.17 7.55 -9.95
N GLY A 44 7.11 7.35 -9.03
CA GLY A 44 8.03 8.38 -8.55
C GLY A 44 7.51 9.24 -7.38
N ARG A 45 6.22 9.14 -7.05
CA ARG A 45 5.62 9.85 -5.91
C ARG A 45 5.74 9.09 -4.59
N PHE A 46 5.90 7.77 -4.65
CA PHE A 46 5.97 6.88 -3.49
C PHE A 46 7.33 6.17 -3.48
N LYS A 47 7.77 5.76 -2.29
CA LYS A 47 8.99 4.96 -2.12
C LYS A 47 8.84 3.56 -2.70
N ALA A 48 7.69 2.92 -2.45
CA ALA A 48 7.33 1.64 -3.04
C ALA A 48 5.80 1.42 -3.03
N ILE A 49 5.33 0.49 -3.86
CA ILE A 49 3.96 -0.02 -3.85
C ILE A 49 4.03 -1.52 -3.66
N ILE A 50 3.51 -2.02 -2.54
CA ILE A 50 3.58 -3.43 -2.18
C ILE A 50 2.19 -4.04 -2.30
N PHE A 51 2.04 -4.98 -3.22
CA PHE A 51 0.79 -5.74 -3.36
C PHE A 51 0.70 -6.78 -2.24
N GLY A 52 -0.50 -6.96 -1.67
CA GLY A 52 -0.68 -7.89 -0.57
C GLY A 52 -0.34 -9.35 -0.90
N GLU A 53 -0.29 -9.74 -2.19
CA GLU A 53 0.20 -11.05 -2.66
C GLU A 53 1.71 -11.27 -2.43
N ASN A 54 2.46 -10.17 -2.31
CA ASN A 54 3.92 -10.11 -2.13
C ASN A 54 4.30 -9.61 -0.72
N TYR A 55 3.32 -9.27 0.13
CA TYR A 55 3.57 -8.75 1.47
C TYR A 55 4.00 -9.88 2.42
N ASP A 56 5.29 -10.22 2.36
CA ASP A 56 5.90 -11.32 3.11
C ASP A 56 7.37 -11.06 3.49
N MET A 57 7.98 -12.04 4.17
CA MET A 57 9.34 -11.96 4.70
C MET A 57 10.46 -12.07 3.66
N PHE A 58 10.14 -12.48 2.44
CA PHE A 58 11.10 -12.65 1.34
C PHE A 58 11.13 -11.44 0.41
N ASP A 59 10.10 -10.59 0.46
CA ASP A 59 10.07 -9.33 -0.24
C ASP A 59 10.79 -8.22 0.55
N LYS A 60 11.83 -7.65 -0.05
CA LYS A 60 12.68 -6.65 0.60
C LYS A 60 11.90 -5.37 0.93
N GLU A 61 11.09 -4.88 0.00
CA GLU A 61 10.32 -3.65 0.20
C GLU A 61 9.31 -3.81 1.35
N SER A 62 8.67 -4.99 1.45
CA SER A 62 7.79 -5.35 2.56
C SER A 62 8.50 -5.30 3.91
N MET A 63 9.71 -5.87 4.00
CA MET A 63 10.48 -5.88 5.24
C MET A 63 11.00 -4.49 5.62
N ASP A 64 11.48 -3.72 4.65
CA ASP A 64 11.99 -2.37 4.88
C ASP A 64 10.84 -1.43 5.31
N MET A 65 9.69 -1.48 4.64
CA MET A 65 8.49 -0.70 5.01
C MET A 65 8.00 -1.07 6.41
N ARG A 66 7.93 -2.37 6.76
CA ARG A 66 7.49 -2.80 8.10
C ARG A 66 8.41 -2.30 9.21
N SER A 67 9.71 -2.36 8.96
CA SER A 67 10.73 -1.89 9.90
C SER A 67 10.62 -0.38 10.09
N ASP A 68 10.48 0.36 8.99
CA ASP A 68 10.30 1.81 9.04
C ASP A 68 8.99 2.20 9.75
N CYS A 69 7.89 1.49 9.49
CA CYS A 69 6.60 1.76 10.13
C CYS A 69 6.48 1.30 11.58
N GLU A 70 7.48 0.59 12.12
CA GLU A 70 7.42 -0.03 13.46
C GLU A 70 6.16 -0.90 13.65
N LEU A 71 5.79 -1.67 12.61
CA LEU A 71 4.58 -2.50 12.54
C LEU A 71 4.92 -4.00 12.65
N PRO A 72 5.23 -4.52 13.85
CA PRO A 72 5.52 -5.94 14.02
C PRO A 72 4.29 -6.83 13.79
N ASP A 73 3.09 -6.39 14.21
CA ASP A 73 1.88 -7.22 14.31
C ASP A 73 0.81 -6.93 13.25
N ASP A 74 1.21 -6.80 11.98
CA ASP A 74 0.23 -6.74 10.88
C ASP A 74 -0.32 -8.13 10.56
N LYS A 75 -1.64 -8.32 10.76
CA LYS A 75 -2.34 -9.59 10.54
C LYS A 75 -2.30 -10.10 9.10
N ASP A 76 -2.05 -9.21 8.13
CA ASP A 76 -1.96 -9.57 6.72
C ASP A 76 -0.55 -9.98 6.27
N PHE A 77 0.46 -9.84 7.13
CA PHE A 77 1.83 -10.22 6.81
C PHE A 77 1.95 -11.74 6.58
N CYS A 78 2.62 -12.13 5.49
CA CYS A 78 2.73 -13.52 5.02
C CYS A 78 1.38 -14.21 4.71
N ARG A 79 0.28 -13.46 4.56
CA ARG A 79 -1.03 -14.03 4.18
C ARG A 79 -1.27 -14.07 2.69
N ARG A 80 -0.45 -13.37 1.90
CA ARG A 80 -0.62 -13.20 0.45
C ARG A 80 -2.02 -12.68 0.09
N ASN A 81 -2.56 -11.78 0.92
CA ASN A 81 -3.92 -11.29 0.80
C ASN A 81 -4.04 -10.36 -0.41
N SER A 82 -4.70 -10.83 -1.48
CA SER A 82 -4.81 -10.04 -2.70
C SER A 82 -5.77 -8.84 -2.60
N ALA A 83 -6.55 -8.72 -1.52
CA ALA A 83 -7.53 -7.65 -1.29
C ALA A 83 -6.95 -6.35 -0.70
N ILE A 84 -5.62 -6.30 -0.54
CA ILE A 84 -4.91 -5.14 -0.02
C ILE A 84 -3.76 -4.71 -0.93
N THR A 85 -3.40 -3.43 -0.82
CA THR A 85 -2.23 -2.83 -1.44
C THR A 85 -1.66 -1.78 -0.47
N TYR A 86 -0.34 -1.80 -0.26
CA TYR A 86 0.36 -0.82 0.56
C TYR A 86 1.06 0.21 -0.32
N ILE A 87 1.01 1.47 0.11
CA ILE A 87 1.79 2.57 -0.46
C ILE A 87 2.81 2.99 0.61
N TRP A 88 4.09 2.82 0.33
CA TRP A 88 5.17 3.26 1.23
C TRP A 88 5.61 4.68 0.85
N LEU A 89 5.56 5.63 1.79
CA LEU A 89 5.76 7.06 1.51
C LEU A 89 7.18 7.56 1.80
N ARG A 90 7.84 7.06 2.85
CA ARG A 90 9.16 7.55 3.30
C ARG A 90 9.98 6.46 3.95
#